data_AF-A0A1D9B9X2-F1
#
_entry.id   AF-A0A1D9B9X2-F1
#
_cell.length_a   1.000
_cell.length_b   1.000
_cell.length_c   1.000
_cell.angle_alpha   90.00
_cell.angle_beta   90.00
_cell.angle_gamma   90.00
#
_symmetry.space_group_name_H-M   'P 1'
#
loop_
_entity.id
_entity.type
_entity.pdbx_description
1 polymer ?
#
loop_
_entity_poly.entity_id
_entity_poly.type
_entity_poly.pdbx_seq_one_letter_code
_entity_poly.pdbx_strand_id
1 'polypeptide(L)'
;MYPDVAADWQTAGNHDQAVMAVVLNGLPDEVCASKAWSDSDDGQQFARWLVSADLDGTIRLNEHFVWRCHDVDGAITDNGNQALTEYLNSKFFKCRLNVLPK
;
A
#
# COMPACT_ATOMS: atom_id res chain seq x y z
N MET A 1 0.05 14.49 -16.47
CA MET A 1 -1.30 14.00 -16.10
C MET A 1 -1.13 12.50 -15.92
N TYR A 2 -1.24 11.98 -14.69
CA TYR A 2 -1.09 10.53 -14.46
C TYR A 2 -2.26 9.82 -15.17
N PRO A 3 -2.00 8.97 -16.16
CA PRO A 3 -3.03 8.49 -17.08
C PRO A 3 -4.04 7.49 -16.46
N ASP A 4 -3.84 7.04 -15.21
CA ASP A 4 -4.58 5.90 -14.66
C ASP A 4 -5.39 6.19 -13.38
N VAL A 5 -5.63 7.47 -13.05
CA VAL A 5 -6.49 7.80 -11.91
C VAL A 5 -7.95 7.72 -12.38
N ALA A 6 -8.59 6.57 -12.18
CA ALA A 6 -10.01 6.42 -12.49
C ALA A 6 -10.85 7.41 -11.65
N ALA A 7 -12.04 7.78 -12.13
CA ALA A 7 -12.82 8.88 -11.56
C ALA A 7 -13.26 8.66 -10.10
N ASP A 8 -13.17 7.43 -9.61
CA ASP A 8 -13.49 6.99 -8.26
C ASP A 8 -12.28 6.99 -7.30
N TRP A 9 -11.09 7.34 -7.78
CA TRP A 9 -9.88 7.37 -6.97
C TRP A 9 -9.84 8.62 -6.08
N GLN A 10 -9.53 8.40 -4.80
CA GLN A 10 -9.21 9.48 -3.88
C GLN A 10 -7.74 9.82 -3.96
N THR A 11 -7.42 11.09 -4.13
CA THR A 11 -6.05 11.59 -4.15
C THR A 11 -5.66 12.13 -2.79
N ALA A 12 -4.51 11.71 -2.28
CA ALA A 12 -3.88 12.29 -1.09
C ALA A 12 -2.54 12.94 -1.47
N GLY A 13 -2.27 14.14 -0.95
CA GLY A 13 -1.03 14.87 -1.19
C GLY A 13 0.04 14.63 -0.13
N ASN A 14 -0.34 14.15 1.05
CA ASN A 14 0.55 13.95 2.20
C ASN A 14 0.08 12.78 3.08
N HIS A 15 0.86 12.46 4.11
CA HIS A 15 0.57 11.38 5.05
C HIS A 15 -0.84 11.48 5.67
N ASP A 16 -1.15 12.60 6.30
CA ASP A 16 -2.40 12.77 7.06
C ASP A 16 -3.64 12.64 6.16
N GLN A 17 -3.57 13.17 4.93
CA GLN A 17 -4.65 13.02 3.95
C GLN A 17 -4.84 11.56 3.54
N ALA A 18 -3.76 10.80 3.36
CA ALA A 18 -3.84 9.39 2.99
C ALA A 18 -4.42 8.54 4.13
N VAL A 19 -3.99 8.79 5.37
CA VAL A 19 -4.56 8.16 6.58
C VAL A 19 -6.05 8.47 6.69
N MET A 20 -6.43 9.75 6.57
CA MET A 20 -7.83 10.17 6.68
C MET A 20 -8.70 9.54 5.59
N ALA A 21 -8.18 9.41 4.36
CA ALA A 21 -8.89 8.72 3.28
C ALA A 21 -9.21 7.26 3.63
N VAL A 22 -8.24 6.52 4.17
CA VAL A 22 -8.43 5.12 4.61
C VAL A 22 -9.40 5.03 5.80
N VAL A 23 -9.28 5.91 6.78
CA VAL A 23 -10.14 5.87 7.98
C VAL A 23 -11.60 6.20 7.65
N LEU A 24 -11.84 7.16 6.75
CA LEU A 24 -13.20 7.57 6.40
C LEU A 24 -13.90 6.62 5.43
N ASN A 25 -13.15 6.01 4.50
CA ASN A 25 -13.73 5.25 3.39
C ASN A 25 -13.45 3.74 3.49
N GLY A 26 -12.62 3.33 4.44
CA GLY A 26 -12.06 1.98 4.49
C GLY A 26 -10.78 1.86 3.65
N LEU A 27 -10.03 0.79 3.92
CA LEU A 27 -8.84 0.44 3.15
C LEU A 27 -9.26 -0.04 1.75
N PRO A 28 -8.79 0.58 0.65
CA PRO A 28 -9.01 0.07 -0.69
C PRO A 28 -8.17 -1.19 -0.95
N ASP A 29 -8.59 -2.01 -1.92
CA ASP A 29 -7.79 -3.16 -2.36
C ASP A 29 -6.52 -2.74 -3.11
N GLU A 30 -6.46 -1.52 -3.66
CA GLU A 30 -5.29 -1.00 -4.36
C GLU A 30 -4.96 0.43 -3.93
N VAL A 31 -3.66 0.70 -3.73
CA VAL A 31 -3.10 2.04 -3.53
C VAL A 31 -2.03 2.28 -4.59
N CYS A 32 -2.17 3.35 -5.37
CA CYS A 32 -1.11 3.83 -6.26
C CYS A 32 -0.49 5.12 -5.74
N ALA A 33 0.84 5.17 -5.80
CA ALA A 33 1.62 6.35 -5.51
C ALA A 33 2.58 6.67 -6.66
N SER A 34 2.98 7.92 -6.80
CA SER A 34 4.16 8.24 -7.62
C SER A 34 5.42 7.80 -6.89
N LYS A 35 6.50 7.50 -7.63
CA LYS A 35 7.80 7.17 -7.04
C LYS A 35 8.32 8.25 -6.12
N ALA A 36 8.21 9.51 -6.55
CA ALA A 36 8.59 10.66 -5.73
C ALA A 36 7.84 10.70 -4.39
N TRP A 37 6.53 10.39 -4.38
CA TRP A 37 5.76 10.36 -3.15
C TRP A 37 6.08 9.13 -2.29
N SER A 38 6.20 7.95 -2.91
CA SER A 38 6.53 6.71 -2.20
C SER A 38 7.91 6.78 -1.52
N ASP A 39 8.87 7.46 -2.14
CA ASP A 39 10.22 7.66 -1.59
C ASP A 39 10.29 8.84 -0.61
N SER A 40 9.26 9.69 -0.56
CA SER A 40 9.19 10.81 0.39
C SER A 40 8.86 10.35 1.82
N ASP A 41 9.16 11.20 2.80
CA ASP A 41 8.81 10.95 4.21
C ASP A 41 7.30 10.70 4.40
N ASP A 42 6.43 11.37 3.63
CA ASP A 42 4.98 11.16 3.70
C ASP A 42 4.58 9.75 3.28
N GLY A 43 5.09 9.28 2.13
CA GLY A 43 4.81 7.94 1.63
C GLY A 43 5.39 6.85 2.51
N GLN A 44 6.59 7.07 3.05
CA GLN A 44 7.24 6.16 4.00
C GLN A 44 6.47 6.09 5.33
N GLN A 45 6.01 7.21 5.86
CA GLN A 45 5.19 7.25 7.07
C GLN A 45 3.82 6.59 6.84
N PHE A 46 3.19 6.82 5.68
CA PHE A 46 1.91 6.20 5.36
C PHE A 46 2.02 4.67 5.27
N ALA A 47 3.06 4.16 4.62
CA ALA A 47 3.31 2.72 4.56
C ALA A 47 3.57 2.11 5.94
N ARG A 48 4.35 2.77 6.81
CA ARG A 48 4.54 2.35 8.20
C ARG A 48 3.22 2.36 8.98
N TRP A 49 2.41 3.39 8.78
CA TRP A 49 1.09 3.49 9.38
C TRP A 49 0.19 2.34 8.96
N LEU A 50 0.15 1.97 7.67
CA LEU A 50 -0.63 0.79 7.21
C LEU A 50 -0.23 -0.49 7.95
N VAL A 51 1.07 -0.70 8.16
CA VAL A 51 1.58 -1.85 8.93
C VAL A 51 1.13 -1.77 10.39
N SER A 52 1.33 -0.62 11.05
CA SER A 52 0.93 -0.44 12.45
C SER A 52 -0.58 -0.58 12.67
N ALA A 53 -1.37 0.02 11.78
CA ALA A 53 -2.84 0.02 11.83
C ALA A 53 -3.42 -1.38 11.57
N ASP A 54 -2.72 -2.24 10.83
CA ASP A 54 -3.12 -3.64 10.74
C ASP A 54 -2.76 -4.44 12.00
N LEU A 55 -1.57 -4.18 12.55
CA LEU A 55 -1.10 -4.84 13.79
C LEU A 55 -1.95 -4.51 15.01
N ASP A 56 -2.49 -3.29 15.10
CA ASP A 56 -3.38 -2.86 16.19
C ASP A 56 -4.88 -3.14 15.93
N GLY A 57 -5.22 -3.59 14.71
CA GLY A 57 -6.58 -3.94 14.31
C GLY A 57 -7.46 -2.76 13.87
N THR A 58 -6.89 -1.56 13.70
CA THR A 58 -7.60 -0.39 13.14
C THR A 58 -8.05 -0.63 11.70
N ILE A 59 -7.21 -1.27 10.88
CA ILE A 59 -7.55 -1.71 9.53
C ILE A 59 -7.23 -3.20 9.37
N ARG A 60 -7.62 -3.76 8.22
CA ARG A 60 -7.24 -5.12 7.84
C ARG A 60 -6.71 -5.14 6.41
N LEU A 61 -5.38 -5.17 6.28
CA LEU A 61 -4.70 -5.55 5.05
C LEU A 61 -5.10 -7.00 4.73
N ASN A 62 -5.51 -7.24 3.49
CA ASN A 62 -5.93 -8.55 2.97
C ASN A 62 -4.93 -9.07 1.92
N GLU A 63 -5.05 -10.33 1.52
CA GLU A 63 -4.13 -10.98 0.57
C GLU A 63 -4.21 -10.44 -0.87
N HIS A 64 -5.24 -9.65 -1.17
CA HIS A 64 -5.45 -8.98 -2.44
C HIS A 64 -5.00 -7.51 -2.42
N PHE A 65 -4.53 -7.00 -1.27
CA PHE A 65 -4.05 -5.62 -1.17
C PHE A 65 -2.82 -5.42 -2.06
N VAL A 66 -2.88 -4.42 -2.94
CA VAL A 66 -1.79 -4.08 -3.85
C VAL A 66 -1.31 -2.66 -3.59
N TRP A 67 0.00 -2.50 -3.43
CA TRP A 67 0.66 -1.19 -3.45
C TRP A 67 1.44 -1.05 -4.75
N ARG A 68 1.09 -0.06 -5.58
CA ARG A 68 1.79 0.22 -6.84
C ARG A 68 2.48 1.56 -6.80
N CYS A 69 3.64 1.61 -7.43
CA CYS A 69 4.44 2.80 -7.55
C CYS A 69 4.70 3.13 -9.02
N HIS A 70 4.24 4.30 -9.48
CA HIS A 70 4.50 4.78 -10.84
C HIS A 70 5.76 5.65 -10.88
N ASP A 71 6.74 5.27 -11.70
CA ASP A 71 7.91 6.10 -11.97
C ASP A 71 7.60 7.22 -12.99
N VAL A 72 8.53 8.16 -13.16
CA VAL A 72 8.42 9.33 -14.07
C VAL A 72 8.11 8.93 -15.51
N ASP A 73 8.52 7.74 -15.93
CA ASP A 73 8.27 7.17 -17.26
C ASP A 73 6.95 6.40 -17.36
N GLY A 74 6.11 6.41 -16.30
CA GLY A 74 4.87 5.64 -16.23
C GLY A 74 5.06 4.15 -15.96
N ALA A 75 6.32 3.70 -15.76
CA ALA A 75 6.62 2.34 -15.38
C ALA A 75 6.00 2.04 -14.00
N ILE A 76 5.17 1.00 -13.93
CA ILE A 76 4.66 0.46 -12.67
C ILE A 76 5.74 -0.41 -12.06
N THR A 77 6.13 -0.07 -10.84
CA THR A 77 7.01 -0.88 -10.00
C THR A 77 6.21 -1.35 -8.80
N ASP A 78 6.29 -2.65 -8.51
CA ASP A 78 5.43 -3.28 -7.50
C ASP A 78 5.86 -3.00 -6.06
N ASN A 79 6.92 -2.23 -5.82
CA ASN A 79 7.49 -2.09 -4.48
C ASN A 79 8.10 -0.70 -4.27
N GLY A 80 7.25 0.28 -3.99
CA GLY A 80 7.71 1.61 -3.55
C GLY A 80 8.09 1.67 -2.07
N ASN A 81 7.74 0.66 -1.25
CA ASN A 81 8.02 0.68 0.18
C ASN A 81 8.45 -0.69 0.72
N GLN A 82 9.74 -0.85 1.01
CA GLN A 82 10.33 -2.10 1.49
C GLN A 82 9.67 -2.63 2.76
N ALA A 83 9.34 -1.77 3.73
CA ALA A 83 8.77 -2.22 5.00
C ALA A 83 7.36 -2.81 4.84
N LEU A 84 6.52 -2.15 4.04
CA LEU A 84 5.18 -2.65 3.71
C LEU A 84 5.26 -3.94 2.89
N THR A 85 6.15 -4.01 1.90
CA THR A 85 6.39 -5.21 1.09
C THR A 85 6.82 -6.39 1.97
N GLU A 86 7.81 -6.20 2.84
CA GLU A 86 8.29 -7.24 3.76
C GLU A 86 7.19 -7.70 4.72
N TYR A 87 6.37 -6.76 5.21
CA TYR A 87 5.23 -7.07 6.07
C TYR A 87 4.17 -7.91 5.36
N LEU A 88 3.71 -7.49 4.17
CA LEU A 88 2.72 -8.22 3.37
C LEU A 88 3.22 -9.62 3.01
N ASN A 89 4.50 -9.73 2.61
CA ASN A 89 5.14 -11.02 2.38
C ASN A 89 5.16 -11.86 3.66
N SER A 90 5.55 -11.32 4.81
CA SER A 90 5.53 -12.08 6.08
C SER A 90 4.12 -12.55 6.47
N LYS A 91 3.13 -11.69 6.31
CA LYS A 91 1.73 -11.92 6.69
C LYS A 91 1.05 -12.97 5.80
N PHE A 92 1.23 -12.89 4.48
CA PHE A 92 0.50 -13.74 3.53
C PHE A 92 1.35 -14.88 2.95
N PHE A 93 2.67 -14.73 2.84
CA PHE A 93 3.54 -15.79 2.30
C PHE A 93 3.71 -16.95 3.29
N LYS A 94 3.59 -16.71 4.61
CA LYS A 94 3.54 -17.80 5.62
C LYS A 94 2.34 -18.75 5.47
N CYS A 95 1.27 -18.34 4.77
CA CYS A 95 0.13 -19.23 4.48
C CYS A 95 0.36 -20.19 3.31
N ARG A 96 1.39 -20.00 2.47
CA ARG A 96 1.69 -20.89 1.32
C ARG A 96 2.66 -22.04 1.62
N LEU A 97 3.39 -22.00 2.74
CA LEU A 97 4.39 -23.03 3.07
C LEU A 97 3.84 -24.25 3.84
N ASN A 98 2.57 -24.25 4.24
CA ASN A 98 1.94 -25.39 4.94
C ASN A 98 1.29 -26.44 4.02
N VAL A 99 1.53 -26.37 2.70
CA VAL A 99 1.04 -27.38 1.74
C VAL A 99 2.19 -28.06 1.04
N LEU A 100 3.00 -28.82 1.79
CA LEU A 100 3.79 -29.89 1.22
C LEU A 100 3.24 -31.21 1.78
N PRO A 101 2.53 -32.02 0.97
CA PRO A 101 2.20 -33.37 1.37
C PRO A 101 3.49 -34.19 1.50
N LYS A 102 3.53 -35.04 2.53
CA LYS A 102 4.59 -36.02 2.79
C LYS A 102 4.74 -37.01 1.64
#